data_AF-A0A0F9G3B1-F1
#
_entry.id   AF-A0A0F9G3B1-F1
#
_cell.length_a   1.000
_cell.length_b   1.000
_cell.length_c   1.000
_cell.angle_alpha   90.00
_cell.angle_beta   90.00
_cell.angle_gamma   90.00
#
_symmetry.space_group_name_H-M   'P 1'
#
loop_
_entity.id
_entity.type
_entity.pdbx_description
1 polymer ?
#
loop_
_entity_poly.entity_id
_entity_poly.type
_entity_poly.pdbx_seq_one_letter_code
_entity_poly.pdbx_strand_id
1 'polypeptide(L)' 'STWSGLSGAALEGPLAGRTLQQMPAFYAFWFSWKDFFIEAELYEKPTSS' A
#
# COMPACT_ATOMS: atom_id res chain seq x y z
N SER A 1 -12.93 -2.68 14.40
CA SER A 1 -11.88 -3.45 15.06
C SER A 1 -10.67 -2.55 15.25
N THR A 2 -9.86 -2.81 16.26
CA THR A 2 -8.72 -1.96 16.64
C THR A 2 -7.43 -2.74 16.43
N TRP A 3 -6.44 -2.12 15.78
CA TRP A 3 -5.19 -2.78 15.39
C TRP A 3 -3.97 -1.92 15.77
N SER A 4 -2.89 -2.58 16.16
CA SER A 4 -1.58 -1.96 16.34
C SER A 4 -0.96 -1.67 14.98
N GLY A 5 -0.73 -0.40 14.65
CA GLY A 5 -0.11 -0.01 13.38
C GLY A 5 1.36 -0.43 13.23
N LEU A 6 2.06 -0.66 14.35
CA LEU A 6 3.46 -1.08 14.33
C LEU A 6 3.60 -2.60 14.14
N SER A 7 2.85 -3.38 14.92
CA SER A 7 2.99 -4.85 14.92
C SER A 7 2.00 -5.55 13.98
N GLY A 8 0.93 -4.87 13.55
CA GLY A 8 -0.17 -5.49 12.82
C GLY A 8 -1.04 -6.40 13.69
N ALA A 9 -0.93 -6.33 15.02
CA ALA A 9 -1.72 -7.14 15.94
C ALA A 9 -3.14 -6.59 16.11
N ALA A 10 -4.15 -7.46 16.04
CA ALA A 10 -5.52 -7.12 16.37
C ALA A 10 -5.70 -7.05 17.89
N LEU A 11 -6.04 -5.86 18.37
CA LEU A 11 -6.27 -5.60 19.80
C LEU A 11 -7.73 -5.87 20.18
N GLU A 12 -8.68 -5.55 19.28
CA GLU A 12 -10.10 -5.68 19.54
C GLU A 12 -10.90 -6.07 18.28
N GLY A 13 -12.01 -6.77 18.50
CA GLY A 13 -12.92 -7.25 17.46
C GLY A 13 -12.75 -8.74 17.17
N PRO A 14 -13.42 -9.26 16.12
CA PRO A 14 -13.52 -10.71 15.86
C PRO A 14 -12.19 -11.43 15.64
N LEU A 15 -11.14 -10.68 15.28
CA LEU A 15 -9.81 -11.19 15.00
C LEU A 15 -8.81 -10.88 16.12
N ALA A 16 -9.25 -10.41 17.30
CA ALA A 16 -8.36 -10.12 18.42
C ALA A 16 -7.42 -11.29 18.72
N GLY A 17 -6.12 -11.01 18.90
CA GLY A 17 -5.07 -12.02 19.06
C GLY A 17 -4.48 -12.55 17.74
N ARG A 18 -5.05 -12.22 16.58
CA ARG A 18 -4.40 -12.46 15.27
C ARG A 18 -3.46 -11.32 14.92
N THR A 19 -2.48 -11.62 14.06
CA THR A 19 -1.50 -10.65 13.55
C THR A 19 -1.50 -10.68 12.03
N LEU A 20 -1.44 -9.50 11.39
CA LEU A 20 -1.31 -9.39 9.94
C LEU A 20 0.04 -9.94 9.47
N GLN A 21 0.07 -10.52 8.26
CA GLN A 21 1.32 -10.86 7.61
C GLN A 21 2.05 -9.56 7.22
N GLN A 22 3.29 -9.40 7.70
CA GLN A 22 4.13 -8.27 7.35
C GLN A 22 4.58 -8.41 5.89
N MET A 23 4.33 -7.37 5.09
CA MET A 23 4.86 -7.27 3.74
C MET A 23 6.11 -6.40 3.75
N PRO A 24 7.16 -6.76 3.00
CA PRO A 24 8.34 -5.91 2.88
C PRO A 24 7.95 -4.56 2.28
N ALA A 25 8.24 -3.49 3.01
CA ALA A 25 8.08 -2.12 2.56
C ALA A 25 9.45 -1.53 2.21
N PHE A 26 9.51 -0.81 1.09
CA PHE A 26 10.71 -0.11 0.65
C PHE A 26 10.44 1.39 0.65
N TYR A 27 11.40 2.16 1.17
CA TYR A 27 11.37 3.61 1.00
C TYR A 27 11.75 3.93 -0.44
N ALA A 28 10.78 4.45 -1.19
CA ALA A 28 10.98 4.94 -2.54
C ALA A 28 10.57 6.40 -2.62
N PHE A 29 11.28 7.20 -3.41
CA PHE A 29 10.76 8.50 -3.80
C PHE A 29 9.53 8.29 -4.68
N TRP A 30 8.54 9.17 -4.57
CA TRP A 30 7.29 9.06 -5.34
C TRP A 30 7.53 9.02 -6.87
N PHE A 31 8.58 9.69 -7.35
CA PHE A 31 8.95 9.69 -8.77
C PHE A 31 9.72 8.44 -9.20
N SER A 32 10.24 7.62 -8.29
CA SER A 32 10.95 6.38 -8.62
C SER A 32 10.02 5.29 -9.14
N TRP A 33 8.70 5.43 -8.94
CA TRP A 33 7.71 4.47 -9.45
C TRP A 33 7.78 4.32 -10.98
N LYS A 34 8.09 5.41 -11.71
CA LYS A 34 8.26 5.39 -13.17
C LYS A 34 9.48 4.59 -13.63
N ASP A 35 10.50 4.46 -12.78
CA ASP A 35 11.74 3.76 -13.11
C ASP A 35 11.57 2.24 -12.92
N PHE A 36 10.64 1.81 -12.06
CA PHE A 36 10.35 0.39 -11.79
C PHE A 36 9.24 -0.20 -12.67
N PHE A 37 8.31 0.61 -13.15
CA PHE A 37 7.17 0.17 -13.97
C PHE A 37 7.18 0.88 -15.33
N ILE A 38 8.17 0.54 -16.16
CA ILE A 38 8.36 1.09 -17.51
C ILE A 38 7.15 0.82 -18.43
N GLU A 39 6.35 -0.22 -18.14
CA GLU A 39 5.16 -0.59 -18.90
C GLU A 39 3.85 0.00 -18.37
N ALA A 40 3.87 0.81 -17.30
CA ALA A 40 2.65 1.42 -16.79
C ALA A 40 2.20 2.56 -17.72
N GLU A 41 1.12 2.35 -18.47
CA GLU A 41 0.48 3.42 -19.26
C GLU A 41 -0.06 4.51 -18.32
N LEU A 42 0.43 5.73 -18.53
CA LEU A 42 -0.10 6.91 -17.87
C LEU A 42 -1.45 7.26 -18.50
N TYR A 43 -2.51 7.26 -17.69
CA TYR A 43 -3.82 7.70 -18.14
C TYR A 43 -3.81 9.22 -18.40
N GLU A 44 -3.70 9.63 -19.67
CA GLU A 44 -3.97 11.01 -20.07
C GLU A 44 -5.49 11.24 -20.19
N LYS A 45 -5.97 12.33 -19.62
CA LYS A 45 -7.38 12.72 -19.77
C LYS A 45 -7.67 12.96 -21.25
N PRO A 46 -8.79 12.45 -21.79
CA PRO A 46 -9.19 12.79 -23.15
C PRO A 46 -9.43 14.30 -23.23
N THR A 47 -8.67 14.97 -24.09
CA THR A 47 -8.87 16.40 -24.38
C THR A 47 -10.13 16.50 -25.25
N SER A 48 -11.21 17.05 -24.71
CA SER A 48 -12.40 17.35 -25.49
C SER A 48 -12.03 18.37 -26.57
N SER A 49 -12.15 17.95 -27.83
CA SER A 49 -12.20 18.86 -28.98
C SER A 49 -13.56 19.54 -29.07
#